data_AF-A0A7J7HSK2-F1
#
_entry.id   AF-A0A7J7HSK2-F1
#
_cell.length_a   1.000
_cell.length_b   1.000
_cell.length_c   1.000
_cell.angle_alpha   90.00
_cell.angle_beta   90.00
_cell.angle_gamma   90.00
#
_symmetry.space_group_name_H-M   'P 1'
#
loop_
_entity.id
_entity.type
_entity.pdbx_description
1 polymer ?
#
loop_
_entity_poly.entity_id
_entity_poly.type
_entity_poly.pdbx_seq_one_letter_code
_entity_poly.pdbx_strand_id
1 'polypeptide(L)'
;MLKNLVGSAVAGALGGFNAHAANIVFAIFIATRQDPAQNIESSHYITMMEAVNDGKDLHISVNMPSIEVGTVGGGTQLASQSSCLNLLGVKGASKESPRSNSRLLATIVAGSVLAGELSLMSAIAAGQLVKSHMKYNRSSKDVSKIAS
;
A
#
# COMPACT_ATOMS: atom_id res chain seq x y z
N MET A 1 2.82 -0.60 18.25
CA MET A 1 4.17 -0.93 17.74
C MET A 1 4.62 -2.38 17.93
N LEU A 2 4.01 -3.17 18.85
CA LEU A 2 4.41 -4.58 19.07
C LEU A 2 4.38 -5.43 17.80
N LYS A 3 3.34 -5.32 16.95
CA LYS A 3 3.24 -6.12 15.72
C LYS A 3 4.35 -5.79 14.71
N ASN A 4 4.43 -4.53 14.26
CA ASN A 4 5.29 -4.13 13.14
C ASN A 4 6.78 -4.12 13.50
N LEU A 5 7.15 -3.88 14.76
CA LEU A 5 8.55 -3.90 15.20
C LEU A 5 8.92 -5.23 15.85
N VAL A 6 8.40 -5.50 17.05
CA VAL A 6 8.80 -6.66 17.86
C VAL A 6 8.43 -7.97 17.16
N GLY A 7 7.21 -8.08 16.63
CA GLY A 7 6.76 -9.27 15.90
C GLY A 7 7.60 -9.54 14.66
N SER A 8 7.91 -8.49 13.88
CA SER A 8 8.76 -8.61 12.69
C SER A 8 10.20 -8.97 13.04
N ALA A 9 10.75 -8.41 14.13
CA ALA A 9 12.09 -8.75 14.61
C ALA A 9 12.18 -10.22 15.08
N VAL A 10 11.17 -10.70 15.81
CA VAL A 10 11.06 -12.11 16.23
C VAL A 10 10.95 -13.03 15.01
N ALA A 11 10.25 -12.60 13.96
CA ALA A 11 10.14 -13.33 12.70
C ALA A 11 11.43 -13.30 11.84
N GLY A 12 12.46 -12.54 12.23
CA GLY A 12 13.68 -12.37 11.44
C GLY A 12 13.46 -11.60 10.13
N ALA A 13 12.45 -10.74 10.06
CA ALA A 13 12.13 -9.99 8.86
C ALA A 13 13.21 -8.93 8.55
N LEU A 14 13.60 -8.84 7.27
CA LEU A 14 14.41 -7.76 6.72
C LEU A 14 13.50 -6.88 5.86
N GLY A 15 13.42 -5.59 6.17
CA GLY A 15 12.56 -4.65 5.44
C GLY A 15 11.04 -4.84 5.62
N GLY A 16 10.58 -5.86 6.35
CA GLY A 16 9.16 -6.20 6.54
C GLY A 16 8.51 -5.60 7.79
N PHE A 17 8.81 -4.36 8.16
CA PHE A 17 8.35 -3.75 9.42
C PHE A 17 6.98 -3.06 9.27
N ASN A 18 5.99 -3.80 8.79
CA ASN A 18 4.68 -3.26 8.39
C ASN A 18 3.51 -4.23 8.59
N ALA A 19 2.29 -3.81 8.25
CA ALA A 19 1.11 -4.66 8.28
C ALA A 19 0.81 -5.31 6.94
N HIS A 20 0.68 -4.55 5.86
CA HIS A 20 0.30 -5.07 4.55
C HIS A 20 0.72 -4.17 3.37
N ALA A 21 1.86 -3.49 3.45
CA ALA A 21 2.30 -2.58 2.37
C ALA A 21 2.32 -3.24 0.98
N ALA A 22 2.73 -4.51 0.91
CA ALA A 22 2.73 -5.31 -0.30
C ALA A 22 1.34 -5.38 -1.00
N ASN A 23 0.23 -5.39 -0.25
CA ASN A 23 -1.10 -5.41 -0.85
C ASN A 23 -1.37 -4.15 -1.66
N ILE A 24 -1.02 -2.99 -1.08
CA ILE A 24 -1.28 -1.69 -1.69
C ILE A 24 -0.33 -1.44 -2.87
N VAL A 25 0.97 -1.73 -2.69
CA VAL A 25 1.97 -1.61 -3.76
C VAL A 25 1.55 -2.46 -4.95
N PHE A 26 1.21 -3.74 -4.72
CA PHE A 26 0.80 -4.66 -5.78
C PHE A 26 -0.47 -4.20 -6.51
N ALA A 27 -1.48 -3.71 -5.79
CA ALA A 27 -2.71 -3.19 -6.38
C ALA A 27 -2.44 -2.00 -7.31
N ILE A 28 -1.63 -1.03 -6.86
CA ILE A 28 -1.27 0.13 -7.68
C ILE A 28 -0.41 -0.30 -8.87
N PHE A 29 0.52 -1.24 -8.67
CA PHE A 29 1.39 -1.75 -9.72
C PHE A 29 0.58 -2.39 -10.85
N ILE A 30 -0.40 -3.23 -10.53
CA ILE A 30 -1.29 -3.83 -11.53
C ILE A 30 -2.12 -2.75 -12.23
N ALA A 31 -2.74 -1.83 -11.48
CA ALA A 31 -3.61 -0.80 -12.03
C ALA A 31 -2.87 0.16 -12.98
N THR A 32 -1.63 0.51 -12.65
CA THR A 32 -0.82 1.47 -13.41
C THR A 32 0.21 0.80 -14.34
N ARG A 33 0.16 -0.52 -14.45
CA ARG A 33 1.06 -1.37 -15.25
C ARG A 33 2.56 -1.18 -14.96
N GLN A 34 2.90 -1.12 -13.69
CA GLN A 34 4.27 -1.34 -13.23
C GLN A 34 4.64 -2.82 -13.37
N ASP A 35 5.85 -3.20 -12.94
CA ASP A 35 6.27 -4.60 -12.85
C ASP A 35 5.83 -5.20 -11.50
N PRO A 36 4.83 -6.10 -11.45
CA PRO A 36 4.38 -6.68 -10.20
C PRO A 36 5.42 -7.57 -9.51
N ALA A 37 6.44 -8.06 -10.24
CA ALA A 37 7.54 -8.83 -9.64
C ALA A 37 8.43 -7.95 -8.76
N GLN A 38 8.53 -6.66 -9.07
CA GLN A 38 9.26 -5.67 -8.27
C GLN A 38 8.57 -5.35 -6.93
N ASN A 39 7.39 -5.89 -6.65
CA ASN A 39 6.74 -5.79 -5.35
C ASN A 39 7.59 -6.38 -4.20
N ILE A 40 8.46 -7.34 -4.50
CA ILE A 40 9.38 -7.91 -3.49
C ILE A 40 10.22 -6.79 -2.87
N GLU A 41 10.87 -5.98 -3.70
CA GLU A 41 11.73 -4.89 -3.24
C GLU A 41 10.92 -3.64 -2.89
N SER A 42 9.95 -3.27 -3.73
CA SER A 42 9.15 -2.06 -3.56
C SER A 42 8.23 -2.07 -2.33
N SER A 43 8.06 -3.22 -1.67
CA SER A 43 7.31 -3.33 -0.42
C SER A 43 8.19 -3.33 0.83
N HIS A 44 9.52 -3.20 0.70
CA HIS A 44 10.41 -2.92 1.82
C HIS A 44 10.06 -1.57 2.44
N TYR A 45 9.76 -1.61 3.73
CA TYR A 45 9.02 -0.55 4.38
C TYR A 45 9.01 -0.66 5.91
N ILE A 46 9.07 0.49 6.60
CA ILE A 46 8.89 0.59 8.04
C ILE A 46 7.76 1.57 8.41
N THR A 47 6.79 1.10 9.21
CA THR A 47 5.75 1.92 9.81
C THR A 47 6.15 2.35 11.21
N MET A 48 6.05 3.65 11.47
CA MET A 48 6.18 4.21 12.81
C MET A 48 4.89 4.89 13.22
N MET A 49 4.48 4.67 14.47
CA MET A 49 3.28 5.26 15.07
C MET A 49 3.60 5.71 16.49
N GLU A 50 3.32 6.96 16.79
CA GLU A 50 3.55 7.56 18.09
C GLU A 50 2.42 8.50 18.50
N ALA A 51 2.13 8.50 19.79
CA ALA A 51 1.20 9.45 20.39
C ALA A 51 1.88 10.82 20.48
N VAL A 52 1.20 11.86 20.00
CA VAL A 52 1.67 13.25 20.08
C VAL A 52 0.58 14.11 20.73
N ASN A 53 0.92 15.36 21.07
CA ASN A 53 -0.02 16.31 21.69
C ASN A 53 -0.72 15.71 22.94
N ASP A 54 0.08 15.20 23.88
CA ASP A 54 -0.38 14.54 25.11
C ASP A 54 -1.30 13.32 24.87
N GLY A 55 -1.11 12.64 23.74
CA GLY A 55 -1.88 11.45 23.36
C GLY A 55 -3.25 11.74 22.76
N LYS A 56 -3.52 13.00 22.39
CA LYS A 56 -4.75 13.37 21.68
C LYS A 56 -4.68 13.05 20.19
N ASP A 57 -3.47 13.07 19.63
CA ASP A 57 -3.23 12.85 18.21
C ASP A 57 -2.27 11.68 17.98
N LEU A 58 -2.41 11.06 16.82
CA LEU A 58 -1.54 9.98 16.36
C LEU A 58 -0.66 10.51 15.22
N HIS A 59 0.65 10.56 15.44
CA HIS A 59 1.61 10.73 14.37
C HIS A 59 1.93 9.36 13.76
N ILE A 60 1.77 9.26 12.45
CA ILE A 60 2.10 8.08 11.66
C ILE A 60 3.07 8.49 10.57
N SER A 61 4.13 7.71 10.39
CA SER A 61 5.08 7.92 9.30
C SER A 61 5.42 6.61 8.60
N VAL A 62 5.78 6.76 7.34
CA VAL A 62 6.13 5.66 6.45
C VAL A 62 7.46 5.93 5.77
N ASN A 63 8.37 4.96 5.76
CA ASN A 63 9.62 5.06 5.02
C ASN A 63 9.80 3.84 4.10
N MET A 64 9.75 4.10 2.79
CA MET A 64 9.85 3.11 1.71
C MET A 64 11.09 3.46 0.86
N PRO A 65 12.26 2.85 1.12
CA PRO A 65 13.52 3.27 0.52
C PRO A 65 13.69 2.85 -0.95
N SER A 66 12.93 1.87 -1.43
CA SER A 66 13.20 1.19 -2.70
C SER A 66 11.95 1.03 -3.58
N ILE A 67 11.11 2.07 -3.67
CA ILE A 67 9.97 2.07 -4.59
C ILE A 67 10.44 2.14 -6.05
N GLU A 68 10.20 1.09 -6.81
CA GLU A 68 10.57 0.98 -8.23
C GLU A 68 9.34 1.26 -9.12
N VAL A 69 9.22 2.50 -9.60
CA VAL A 69 8.07 2.93 -10.43
C VAL A 69 8.48 3.74 -11.65
N GLY A 70 7.68 3.64 -12.71
CA GLY A 70 7.86 4.35 -13.96
C GLY A 70 6.55 4.86 -14.56
N THR A 71 6.62 6.01 -15.24
CA THR A 71 5.47 6.62 -15.93
C THR A 71 5.62 6.63 -17.45
N VAL A 72 6.72 6.07 -17.96
CA VAL A 72 7.06 5.95 -19.38
C VAL A 72 7.62 4.55 -19.63
N GLY A 73 7.24 3.94 -20.76
CA GLY A 73 7.79 2.66 -21.20
C GLY A 73 6.98 1.44 -20.73
N GLY A 74 7.34 0.27 -21.28
CA GLY A 74 6.67 -0.99 -20.96
C GLY A 74 5.16 -0.97 -21.23
N GLY A 75 4.40 -1.53 -20.29
CA GLY A 75 2.94 -1.65 -20.40
C GLY A 75 2.16 -0.37 -20.06
N THR A 76 2.81 0.72 -19.66
CA THR A 76 2.14 2.02 -19.37
C THR A 76 1.44 2.62 -20.59
N GLN A 77 1.73 2.14 -21.80
CA GLN A 77 1.12 2.59 -23.05
C GLN A 77 -0.25 1.96 -23.34
N LEU A 78 -0.64 0.91 -22.62
CA LEU A 78 -1.94 0.28 -22.78
C LEU A 78 -3.06 1.23 -22.33
N ALA A 79 -4.17 1.29 -23.09
CA ALA A 79 -5.22 2.30 -22.91
C ALA A 79 -5.83 2.32 -21.50
N SER A 80 -6.06 1.14 -20.90
CA SER A 80 -6.63 1.04 -19.55
C SER A 80 -5.67 1.55 -18.49
N GLN A 81 -4.40 1.13 -18.49
CA GLN A 81 -3.44 1.56 -17.48
C GLN A 81 -2.93 2.98 -17.70
N SER A 82 -2.88 3.46 -18.95
CA SER A 82 -2.72 4.89 -19.24
C SER A 82 -3.85 5.72 -18.62
N SER A 83 -5.09 5.24 -18.62
CA SER A 83 -6.20 5.93 -17.95
C SER A 83 -5.99 6.02 -16.43
N CYS A 84 -5.49 4.96 -15.79
CA CYS A 84 -5.14 5.01 -14.36
C CYS A 84 -4.00 6.01 -14.08
N LEU A 85 -2.95 6.04 -14.91
CA LEU A 85 -1.87 7.02 -14.77
C LEU A 85 -2.34 8.46 -15.04
N ASN A 86 -3.29 8.66 -15.96
CA ASN A 86 -3.91 9.95 -16.21
C ASN A 86 -4.77 10.40 -15.02
N LEU A 87 -5.55 9.49 -14.41
CA LEU A 87 -6.33 9.77 -13.21
C LEU A 87 -5.44 10.27 -12.07
N LEU A 88 -4.24 9.71 -11.93
CA LEU A 88 -3.23 10.12 -10.96
C LEU A 88 -2.42 11.35 -11.40
N GLY A 89 -2.64 11.87 -12.62
CA GLY A 89 -1.93 13.04 -13.15
C GLY A 89 -0.45 12.82 -13.49
N VAL A 90 0.01 11.58 -13.58
CA VAL A 90 1.44 11.23 -13.71
C VAL A 90 1.80 10.57 -15.04
N LYS A 91 0.89 10.49 -16.00
CA LYS A 91 1.14 9.76 -17.26
C LYS A 91 2.25 10.42 -18.09
N GLY A 92 3.19 9.59 -18.56
CA GLY A 92 4.23 10.00 -19.50
C GLY A 92 5.39 10.73 -18.86
N ALA A 93 6.26 11.26 -19.73
CA ALA A 93 7.38 12.09 -19.31
C ALA A 93 6.86 13.48 -18.93
N SER A 94 7.31 14.01 -17.81
CA SER A 94 7.02 15.40 -17.45
C SER A 94 7.78 16.36 -18.39
N LYS A 95 7.09 17.41 -18.81
CA LYS A 95 7.66 18.48 -19.65
C LYS A 95 8.44 19.52 -18.84
N GLU A 96 8.10 19.68 -17.56
CA GLU A 96 8.68 20.70 -16.68
C GLU A 96 10.01 20.23 -16.09
N SER A 97 10.05 18.99 -15.60
CA SER A 97 11.23 18.44 -14.96
C SER A 97 11.33 16.92 -15.16
N PRO A 98 12.46 16.40 -15.66
CA PRO A 98 12.65 14.97 -15.81
C PRO A 98 12.37 14.21 -14.51
N ARG A 99 11.68 13.07 -14.61
CA ARG A 99 11.34 12.14 -13.50
C ARG A 99 10.34 12.67 -12.46
N SER A 100 9.82 13.90 -12.56
CA SER A 100 8.84 14.41 -11.57
C SER A 100 7.57 13.58 -11.50
N ASN A 101 7.03 13.13 -12.65
CA ASN A 101 5.88 12.23 -12.68
C ASN A 101 6.15 10.90 -11.95
N SER A 102 7.31 10.25 -12.17
CA SER A 102 7.69 9.04 -11.44
C SER A 102 7.84 9.29 -9.94
N ARG A 103 8.43 10.43 -9.54
CA ARG A 103 8.54 10.82 -8.12
C ARG A 103 7.16 11.01 -7.49
N LEU A 104 6.24 11.68 -8.19
CA LEU A 104 4.87 11.85 -7.74
C LEU A 104 4.15 10.52 -7.62
N LEU A 105 4.33 9.60 -8.57
CA LEU A 105 3.77 8.25 -8.48
C LEU A 105 4.32 7.49 -7.26
N ALA A 106 5.62 7.58 -6.98
CA ALA A 106 6.23 6.98 -5.79
C ALA A 106 5.62 7.58 -4.50
N THR A 107 5.41 8.89 -4.44
CA THR A 107 4.73 9.56 -3.32
C THR A 107 3.29 9.08 -3.16
N ILE A 108 2.55 8.91 -4.26
CA ILE A 108 1.18 8.38 -4.24
C ILE A 108 1.17 6.95 -3.71
N VAL A 109 2.11 6.10 -4.12
CA VAL A 109 2.26 4.73 -3.60
C VAL A 109 2.51 4.77 -2.08
N ALA A 110 3.49 5.55 -1.62
CA ALA A 110 3.81 5.66 -0.20
C ALA A 110 2.64 6.21 0.64
N GLY A 111 1.95 7.24 0.15
CA GLY A 111 0.77 7.80 0.81
C GLY A 111 -0.40 6.82 0.87
N SER A 112 -0.60 6.02 -0.19
CA SER A 112 -1.62 4.97 -0.22
C SER A 112 -1.29 3.84 0.76
N VAL A 113 -0.01 3.46 0.85
CA VAL A 113 0.47 2.48 1.84
C VAL A 113 0.22 3.01 3.26
N LEU A 114 0.55 4.27 3.56
CA LEU A 114 0.26 4.91 4.85
C LEU A 114 -1.22 4.81 5.22
N ALA A 115 -2.11 5.16 4.29
CA ALA A 115 -3.55 5.08 4.50
C ALA A 115 -4.02 3.63 4.77
N GLY A 116 -3.48 2.67 4.01
CA GLY A 116 -3.72 1.25 4.22
C GLY A 116 -3.24 0.76 5.59
N GLU A 117 -2.04 1.14 6.01
CA GLU A 117 -1.47 0.79 7.31
C GLU A 117 -2.32 1.35 8.46
N LEU A 118 -2.70 2.62 8.38
CA LEU A 118 -3.57 3.27 9.37
C LEU A 118 -4.90 2.51 9.50
N SER A 119 -5.53 2.17 8.37
CA SER A 119 -6.81 1.46 8.33
C SER A 119 -6.70 0.05 8.93
N LEU A 120 -5.71 -0.75 8.48
CA LEU A 120 -5.56 -2.12 8.95
C LEU A 120 -5.15 -2.18 10.43
N MET A 121 -4.21 -1.32 10.86
CA MET A 121 -3.79 -1.27 12.25
C MET A 121 -4.93 -0.84 13.17
N SER A 122 -5.79 0.09 12.72
CA SER A 122 -7.01 0.46 13.45
C SER A 122 -7.99 -0.71 13.56
N ALA A 123 -8.20 -1.46 12.48
CA ALA A 123 -9.09 -2.62 12.46
C ALA A 123 -8.57 -3.76 13.36
N ILE A 124 -7.26 -3.98 13.42
CA ILE A 124 -6.63 -4.94 14.33
C ILE A 124 -6.79 -4.48 15.78
N ALA A 125 -6.47 -3.22 16.08
CA ALA A 125 -6.59 -2.66 17.42
C ALA A 125 -8.04 -2.71 17.96
N ALA A 126 -9.03 -2.50 17.08
CA ALA A 126 -10.45 -2.58 17.43
C ALA A 126 -11.05 -4.00 17.37
N GLY A 127 -10.28 -5.03 17.00
CA GLY A 127 -10.78 -6.40 16.84
C GLY A 127 -11.79 -6.60 15.70
N GLN A 128 -11.80 -5.70 14.70
CA GLN A 128 -12.81 -5.67 13.63
C GLN A 128 -12.38 -6.39 12.34
N LEU A 129 -11.12 -6.81 12.23
CA LEU A 129 -10.55 -7.36 11.00
C LEU A 129 -11.38 -8.52 10.41
N VAL A 130 -11.69 -9.54 11.23
CA VAL A 130 -12.44 -10.74 10.79
C VAL A 130 -13.85 -10.37 10.32
N LYS A 131 -14.54 -9.49 11.06
CA LYS A 131 -15.89 -9.04 10.72
C LYS A 131 -15.91 -8.33 9.36
N SER A 132 -14.92 -7.49 9.10
CA SER A 132 -14.78 -6.78 7.82
C SER A 132 -14.51 -7.75 6.66
N HIS A 133 -13.64 -8.75 6.85
CA HIS A 133 -13.41 -9.79 5.83
C HIS A 133 -14.66 -10.61 5.54
N MET A 134 -15.42 -11.01 6.56
CA MET A 134 -16.66 -11.77 6.37
C MET A 134 -17.71 -10.99 5.59
N LYS A 135 -17.77 -9.67 5.78
CA LYS A 135 -18.77 -8.80 5.13
C LYS A 135 -18.41 -8.46 3.67
N TYR A 136 -17.14 -8.15 3.40
CA TYR A 136 -16.73 -7.57 2.11
C TYR A 136 -15.87 -8.50 1.26
N ASN A 137 -15.17 -9.46 1.85
CA ASN A 137 -14.25 -10.37 1.16
C ASN A 137 -14.80 -11.81 1.02
N ARG A 138 -16.01 -12.07 1.53
CA ARG A 138 -16.76 -13.30 1.28
C ARG A 138 -18.13 -12.96 0.75
N SER A 139 -18.57 -13.66 -0.29
CA SER A 139 -19.93 -13.52 -0.77
C SER A 139 -20.89 -14.05 0.29
N SER A 140 -21.94 -13.27 0.61
CA SER A 140 -23.05 -13.73 1.46
C SER A 140 -23.76 -14.97 0.89
N LYS A 141 -23.53 -15.32 -0.38
CA LYS A 141 -24.00 -16.56 -1.01
C LYS A 141 -23.32 -17.83 -0.48
N ASP A 142 -22.09 -17.73 0.05
CA ASP A 142 -21.37 -18.91 0.57
C ASP A 142 -21.78 -19.24 2.02
N VAL A 143 -22.27 -18.25 2.77
CA VAL A 143 -22.68 -18.42 4.17
C VAL A 143 -24.06 -19.10 4.28
N SER A 144 -24.97 -18.87 3.32
CA SER A 144 -26.30 -19.48 3.34
C SER A 144 -26.31 -20.98 3.03
N LYS A 145 -25.26 -21.52 2.40
CA LYS A 145 -25.15 -22.95 2.07
C LYS A 145 -24.72 -23.84 3.24
N ILE A 146 -24.18 -23.27 4.31
CA ILE A 146 -23.75 -24.04 5.50
C ILE A 146 -24.90 -24.17 6.52
N ALA A 147 -25.97 -23.39 6.36
CA ALA A 147 -27.13 -23.35 7.24
C ALA A 147 -28.39 -24.05 6.64
N SER A 148 -28.23 -24.90 5.63
CA SER A 148 -29.27 -25.76 5.05
C SER A 148 -28.80 -27.21 5.08
#